data_AF-A0AAN9XIH0-F1
#
_entry.id   AF-A0AAN9XIH0-F1
#
_cell.length_a   1.000
_cell.length_b   1.000
_cell.length_c   1.000
_cell.angle_alpha   90.00
_cell.angle_beta   90.00
_cell.angle_gamma   90.00
#
_symmetry.space_group_name_H-M   'P 1'
#
loop_
_entity.id
_entity.type
_entity.pdbx_description
1 polymer ?
#
loop_
_entity_poly.entity_id
_entity_poly.type
_entity_poly.pdbx_seq_one_letter_code
_entity_poly.pdbx_strand_id
1 'polypeptide(L)'
;MGNCVRTSEKLTAEIVPHGGGATVYPAVRLHGSPNSIFAAYTRFAVLHNAVAAPPSDATPCTAARGGRSEAAVPMVFRLGHDGASGSRDALVRFIDAKFPDLAEEEEVAAAVTALDGGGGRGEEAASLAVRVTRLQHKSMTWHLERMVRWAEDLVTRGGTRAVDPKVGTWKMEVVKFGRRYCQLLEMMMEHAQMEERVLFPIFDIADRGLSKAAKEEHARDLPIMNGIKEIIKSVEVLDSRSPNYRETLHNLSTRLKSLQGLCKQHFMEEDVELLPIMEAVGLSKEEDESALEQCFVVMQGTHGRLLKFLLEGLSPHDAMKYLDLISMCRDKERMEYMLRMAVE
;
A
#
# COMPACT_ATOMS: atom_id res chain seq x y z
N MET A 1 -38.52 2.00 -11.74
CA MET A 1 -38.38 0.99 -10.67
C MET A 1 -36.94 0.49 -10.72
N GLY A 2 -36.06 1.08 -9.92
CA GLY A 2 -34.63 0.78 -9.91
C GLY A 2 -34.28 -0.15 -8.76
N ASN A 3 -33.72 -1.31 -9.08
CA ASN A 3 -33.06 -2.17 -8.10
C ASN A 3 -31.57 -1.81 -8.08
N CYS A 4 -31.17 -1.02 -7.08
CA CYS A 4 -29.76 -0.82 -6.73
C CYS A 4 -29.34 -1.94 -5.77
N VAL A 5 -28.81 -3.03 -6.31
CA VAL A 5 -28.07 -4.01 -5.50
C VAL A 5 -26.67 -3.45 -5.29
N ARG A 6 -26.42 -2.90 -4.09
CA ARG A 6 -25.06 -2.59 -3.63
C ARG A 6 -24.30 -3.90 -3.44
N THR A 7 -23.38 -4.21 -4.36
CA THR A 7 -22.39 -5.27 -4.17
C THR A 7 -21.35 -4.78 -3.17
N SER A 8 -21.22 -5.48 -2.03
CA SER A 8 -20.11 -5.31 -1.09
C SER A 8 -18.82 -5.77 -1.78
N GLU A 9 -17.86 -4.85 -1.93
CA GLU A 9 -16.52 -5.18 -2.39
C GLU A 9 -15.82 -6.01 -1.32
N LYS A 10 -15.69 -7.32 -1.56
CA LYS A 10 -14.85 -8.19 -0.76
C LYS A 10 -13.39 -7.87 -1.07
N LEU A 11 -12.66 -7.44 -0.05
CA LEU A 11 -11.20 -7.35 -0.05
C LEU A 11 -10.63 -8.70 -0.50
N THR A 12 -9.94 -8.70 -1.63
CA THR A 12 -9.25 -9.89 -2.16
C THR A 12 -7.86 -9.95 -1.55
N ALA A 13 -7.83 -10.30 -0.27
CA ALA A 13 -6.61 -10.69 0.41
C ALA A 13 -6.05 -11.96 -0.25
N GLU A 14 -4.76 -11.89 -0.57
CA GLU A 14 -3.82 -13.00 -0.75
C GLU A 14 -4.19 -14.18 -1.67
N ILE A 15 -3.46 -14.26 -2.79
CA ILE A 15 -3.08 -15.56 -3.35
C ILE A 15 -1.84 -16.02 -2.58
N VAL A 16 -2.06 -16.69 -1.46
CA VAL A 16 -1.08 -17.58 -0.81
C VAL A 16 -1.58 -19.02 -1.03
N PRO A 17 -0.72 -20.00 -1.33
CA PRO A 17 -1.12 -21.40 -1.45
C PRO A 17 -1.85 -21.86 -0.18
N HIS A 18 -3.10 -22.29 -0.31
CA HIS A 18 -3.97 -22.54 0.84
C HIS A 18 -3.58 -23.83 1.59
N GLY A 19 -3.23 -23.69 2.87
CA GLY A 19 -3.59 -24.66 3.91
C GLY A 19 -5.02 -24.35 4.38
N GLY A 20 -5.92 -25.35 4.37
CA GLY A 20 -7.36 -25.14 4.42
C GLY A 20 -7.99 -24.77 5.77
N GLY A 21 -9.10 -24.02 5.71
CA GLY A 21 -10.05 -23.82 6.82
C GLY A 21 -10.97 -22.62 6.55
N ALA A 22 -12.27 -22.71 6.88
CA ALA A 22 -13.20 -21.59 6.77
C ALA A 22 -12.99 -20.62 7.95
N THR A 23 -12.47 -19.42 7.68
CA THR A 23 -12.16 -18.40 8.69
C THR A 23 -13.41 -17.66 9.15
N VAL A 24 -13.74 -17.76 10.46
CA VAL A 24 -14.71 -16.88 11.14
C VAL A 24 -13.93 -15.72 11.74
N TYR A 25 -14.23 -14.49 11.33
CA TYR A 25 -13.53 -13.30 11.81
C TYR A 25 -14.07 -12.85 13.18
N PRO A 26 -13.21 -12.56 14.17
CA PRO A 26 -13.65 -11.99 15.44
C PRO A 26 -14.26 -10.60 15.25
N ALA A 27 -15.40 -10.35 15.89
CA ALA A 27 -16.10 -9.08 15.81
C ALA A 27 -15.42 -8.02 16.70
N VAL A 28 -14.70 -7.08 16.06
CA VAL A 28 -14.08 -5.92 16.74
C VAL A 28 -15.07 -4.76 16.80
N ARG A 29 -15.24 -4.16 17.98
CA ARG A 29 -16.07 -2.95 18.16
C ARG A 29 -15.19 -1.76 18.54
N LEU A 30 -15.13 -0.79 17.63
CA LEU A 30 -14.40 0.47 17.79
C LEU A 30 -15.37 1.59 18.20
N HIS A 31 -15.05 2.28 19.30
CA HIS A 31 -15.82 3.43 19.77
C HIS A 31 -14.96 4.70 19.67
N GLY A 32 -15.43 5.68 18.90
CA GLY A 32 -14.78 6.98 18.66
C GLY A 32 -15.06 7.52 17.25
N SER A 33 -14.48 8.67 16.90
CA SER A 33 -14.66 9.27 15.57
C SER A 33 -14.06 8.37 14.48
N PRO A 34 -14.80 8.02 13.41
CA PRO A 34 -14.27 7.23 12.30
C PRO A 34 -13.17 7.94 11.51
N ASN A 35 -13.08 9.28 11.63
CA ASN A 35 -12.11 10.12 10.95
C ASN A 35 -10.86 10.38 11.81
N SER A 36 -10.74 9.73 12.98
CA SER A 36 -9.55 9.85 13.82
C SER A 36 -8.44 8.92 13.32
N ILE A 37 -7.20 9.40 13.35
CA ILE A 37 -6.01 8.60 13.07
C ILE A 37 -5.96 7.30 13.89
N PHE A 38 -6.43 7.33 15.15
CA PHE A 38 -6.52 6.15 16.01
C PHE A 38 -7.54 5.12 15.51
N ALA A 39 -8.64 5.56 14.91
CA ALA A 39 -9.60 4.66 14.28
C ALA A 39 -8.99 4.02 13.02
N ALA A 40 -8.26 4.79 12.21
CA ALA A 40 -7.55 4.26 11.05
C ALA A 40 -6.51 3.21 11.46
N TYR A 41 -5.66 3.51 12.46
CA TYR A 41 -4.69 2.57 13.01
C TYR A 41 -5.29 1.25 13.43
N THR A 42 -6.35 1.34 14.23
CA THR A 42 -6.95 0.15 14.82
C THR A 42 -7.63 -0.71 13.77
N ARG A 43 -8.29 -0.09 12.77
CA ARG A 43 -8.92 -0.83 11.68
C ARG A 43 -7.88 -1.45 10.77
N PHE A 44 -6.80 -0.74 10.48
CA PHE A 44 -5.69 -1.27 9.70
C PHE A 44 -5.04 -2.48 10.38
N ALA A 45 -4.72 -2.39 11.67
CA ALA A 45 -4.15 -3.50 12.44
C ALA A 45 -5.07 -4.74 12.49
N VAL A 46 -6.39 -4.53 12.54
CA VAL A 46 -7.37 -5.64 12.49
C VAL A 46 -7.45 -6.27 11.11
N LEU A 47 -7.42 -5.47 10.04
CA LEU A 47 -7.45 -5.97 8.66
C LEU A 47 -6.19 -6.78 8.32
N HIS A 48 -5.03 -6.36 8.82
CA HIS A 48 -3.76 -7.03 8.54
C HIS A 48 -3.59 -8.35 9.32
N ASN A 49 -4.17 -8.45 10.53
CA ASN A 49 -4.08 -9.66 11.37
C ASN A 49 -5.22 -10.67 11.18
N ALA A 50 -6.28 -10.31 10.44
CA ALA A 50 -7.38 -11.21 10.13
C ALA A 50 -6.95 -12.45 9.31
N VAL A 51 -5.71 -12.49 8.82
CA VAL A 51 -5.11 -13.61 8.10
C VAL A 51 -4.56 -14.71 9.04
N ALA A 52 -4.28 -14.42 10.31
CA ALA A 52 -3.56 -15.35 11.21
C ALA A 52 -4.38 -15.96 12.37
N ALA A 53 -5.62 -15.54 12.60
CA ALA A 53 -6.37 -16.00 13.78
C ALA A 53 -7.26 -17.24 13.51
N PRO A 54 -7.19 -18.30 14.33
CA PRO A 54 -8.15 -19.41 14.28
C PRO A 54 -9.55 -18.97 14.77
N PRO A 55 -10.63 -19.62 14.30
CA PRO A 55 -11.99 -19.19 14.61
C PRO A 55 -12.30 -19.41 16.10
N SER A 56 -12.73 -18.36 16.79
CA SER A 56 -13.36 -18.47 18.12
C SER A 56 -14.86 -18.22 17.98
N ASP A 57 -15.65 -19.14 18.52
CA ASP A 57 -17.10 -19.03 18.63
C ASP A 57 -17.47 -17.79 19.48
N ALA A 58 -18.23 -16.86 18.89
CA ALA A 58 -18.82 -15.77 19.65
C ALA A 58 -20.26 -15.48 19.18
N THR A 59 -21.19 -15.70 20.10
CA THR A 59 -22.63 -15.47 20.03
C THR A 59 -22.97 -13.96 19.95
N PRO A 60 -24.03 -13.52 19.23
CA PRO A 60 -24.30 -12.09 19.07
C PRO A 60 -25.03 -11.51 20.28
N CYS A 61 -24.49 -10.44 20.89
CA CYS A 61 -25.22 -9.62 21.85
C CYS A 61 -25.69 -8.28 21.27
N THR A 62 -26.97 -8.02 21.53
CA THR A 62 -27.85 -6.98 21.05
C THR A 62 -27.44 -5.54 21.39
N ALA A 63 -27.88 -4.62 20.54
CA ALA A 63 -27.72 -3.17 20.64
C ALA A 63 -28.37 -2.57 21.90
N ALA A 64 -27.77 -1.50 22.43
CA ALA A 64 -28.44 -0.59 23.34
C ALA A 64 -28.15 0.88 22.93
N ARG A 65 -29.24 1.63 22.82
CA ARG A 65 -29.34 3.09 22.62
C ARG A 65 -28.78 3.87 23.81
N GLY A 66 -28.32 5.10 23.56
CA GLY A 66 -28.14 6.14 24.58
C GLY A 66 -27.41 7.36 24.00
N GLY A 67 -27.94 8.57 24.16
CA GLY A 67 -27.51 9.78 23.46
C GLY A 67 -26.65 10.77 24.25
N ARG A 68 -26.14 11.76 23.49
CA ARG A 68 -25.53 13.08 23.83
C ARG A 68 -24.28 13.13 24.72
N SER A 69 -23.16 13.58 24.15
CA SER A 69 -22.48 14.89 24.38
C SER A 69 -21.12 14.90 23.68
N GLU A 70 -20.76 15.99 22.98
CA GLU A 70 -19.44 16.21 22.35
C GLU A 70 -18.36 16.54 23.40
N ALA A 71 -17.98 15.54 24.19
CA ALA A 71 -16.69 15.52 24.88
C ALA A 71 -15.84 14.45 24.22
N ALA A 72 -14.55 14.72 23.99
CA ALA A 72 -13.62 13.82 23.33
C ALA A 72 -13.67 12.43 23.96
N VAL A 73 -14.39 11.51 23.32
CA VAL A 73 -14.54 10.14 23.80
C VAL A 73 -13.17 9.46 23.66
N PRO A 74 -12.53 9.01 24.75
CA PRO A 74 -11.27 8.31 24.64
C PRO A 74 -11.46 7.05 23.79
N MET A 75 -10.55 6.81 22.84
CA MET A 75 -10.62 5.64 21.96
C MET A 75 -10.52 4.37 22.79
N VAL A 76 -11.48 3.46 22.58
CA VAL A 76 -11.50 2.14 23.24
C VAL A 76 -11.45 1.08 22.14
N PHE A 77 -10.39 0.28 22.14
CA PHE A 77 -10.27 -0.93 21.35
C PHE A 77 -10.74 -2.12 22.17
N ARG A 78 -11.62 -2.95 21.62
CA ARG A 78 -12.11 -4.16 22.28
C ARG A 78 -12.02 -5.35 21.33
N LEU A 79 -11.28 -6.39 21.74
CA LEU A 79 -11.12 -7.66 21.06
C LEU A 79 -11.68 -8.77 21.97
N GLY A 80 -12.90 -9.23 21.69
CA GLY A 80 -13.61 -10.16 22.58
C GLY A 80 -13.94 -9.53 23.95
N HIS A 81 -13.51 -10.16 25.04
CA HIS A 81 -13.64 -9.63 26.41
C HIS A 81 -12.50 -8.68 26.83
N ASP A 82 -11.39 -8.68 26.09
CA ASP A 82 -10.24 -7.80 26.35
C ASP A 82 -10.43 -6.44 25.67
N GLY A 83 -9.96 -5.37 26.31
CA GLY A 83 -9.94 -4.05 25.70
C GLY A 83 -8.83 -3.17 26.23
N ALA A 84 -8.34 -2.30 25.35
CA ALA A 84 -7.36 -1.27 25.67
C ALA A 84 -7.96 0.11 25.40
N SER A 85 -7.70 1.04 26.32
CA SER A 85 -7.94 2.47 26.13
C SER A 85 -6.73 3.23 26.66
N GLY A 86 -6.29 4.28 25.95
CA GLY A 86 -5.08 5.00 26.34
C GLY A 86 -4.39 5.73 25.20
N SER A 87 -3.11 6.08 25.41
CA SER A 87 -2.24 6.76 24.44
C SER A 87 -1.87 5.89 23.24
N ARG A 88 -1.33 6.50 22.18
CA ARG A 88 -0.81 5.84 20.96
C ARG A 88 0.01 4.60 21.29
N ASP A 89 1.03 4.77 22.14
CA ASP A 89 1.97 3.70 22.49
C ASP A 89 1.34 2.60 23.34
N ALA A 90 0.24 2.88 24.05
CA ALA A 90 -0.52 1.85 24.76
C ALA A 90 -1.34 0.99 23.80
N LEU A 91 -1.87 1.59 22.73
CA LEU A 91 -2.66 0.88 21.72
C LEU A 91 -1.76 0.07 20.78
N VAL A 92 -0.62 0.63 20.36
CA VAL A 92 0.40 -0.06 19.55
C VAL A 92 0.96 -1.27 20.31
N ARG A 93 1.43 -1.09 21.56
CA ARG A 93 1.88 -2.22 22.39
C ARG A 93 0.81 -3.27 22.62
N PHE A 94 -0.47 -2.89 22.69
CA PHE A 94 -1.57 -3.85 22.81
C PHE A 94 -1.75 -4.64 21.51
N ILE A 95 -1.62 -3.98 20.36
CA ILE A 95 -1.62 -4.63 19.04
C ILE A 95 -0.41 -5.58 18.95
N ASP A 96 0.81 -5.11 19.20
CA ASP A 96 2.03 -5.93 19.12
C ASP A 96 1.98 -7.13 20.07
N ALA A 97 1.50 -6.95 21.31
CA ALA A 97 1.36 -8.03 22.28
C ALA A 97 0.29 -9.07 21.92
N LYS A 98 -0.70 -8.70 21.10
CA LYS A 98 -1.76 -9.62 20.62
C LYS A 98 -1.42 -10.20 19.25
N PHE A 99 -0.45 -9.64 18.55
CA PHE A 99 -0.05 -10.00 17.18
C PHE A 99 1.48 -10.02 17.04
N PRO A 100 2.17 -10.96 17.74
CA PRO A 100 3.62 -10.97 17.88
C PRO A 100 4.39 -11.27 16.58
N ASP A 101 3.78 -11.92 15.59
CA ASP A 101 4.40 -12.21 14.29
C ASP A 101 4.80 -10.94 13.53
N LEU A 102 4.24 -9.77 13.89
CA LEU A 102 4.58 -8.47 13.32
C LEU A 102 5.92 -7.91 13.82
N ALA A 103 6.35 -8.32 15.02
CA ALA A 103 7.58 -7.84 15.66
C ALA A 103 8.81 -8.67 15.25
N GLU A 104 8.63 -9.93 14.87
CA GLU A 104 9.76 -10.80 14.47
C GLU A 104 10.28 -10.47 13.05
N GLU A 105 9.42 -10.05 12.12
CA GLU A 105 9.86 -9.55 10.80
C GLU A 105 10.66 -8.24 10.91
N GLU A 106 10.40 -7.44 11.95
CA GLU A 106 11.10 -6.19 12.24
C GLU A 106 12.52 -6.43 12.75
N GLU A 107 12.75 -7.39 13.66
CA GLU A 107 14.11 -7.70 14.14
C GLU A 107 15.00 -8.21 13.00
N VAL A 108 14.45 -9.00 12.08
CA VAL A 108 15.20 -9.52 10.93
C VAL A 108 15.46 -8.41 9.90
N ALA A 109 14.47 -7.57 9.58
CA ALA A 109 14.64 -6.45 8.66
C ALA A 109 15.60 -5.39 9.24
N ALA A 110 15.46 -5.03 10.53
CA ALA A 110 16.35 -4.08 11.20
C ALA A 110 17.78 -4.61 11.33
N ALA A 111 17.97 -5.93 11.52
CA ALA A 111 19.30 -6.55 11.51
C ALA A 111 19.96 -6.50 10.13
N VAL A 112 19.18 -6.61 9.04
CA VAL A 112 19.68 -6.47 7.67
C VAL A 112 20.02 -5.01 7.36
N THR A 113 19.21 -4.05 7.81
CA THR A 113 19.48 -2.60 7.62
C THR A 113 20.62 -2.09 8.52
N ALA A 114 20.84 -2.70 9.69
CA ALA A 114 21.94 -2.34 10.58
C ALA A 114 23.34 -2.71 10.03
N LEU A 115 23.41 -3.62 9.06
CA LEU A 115 24.65 -3.95 8.34
C LEU A 115 25.04 -2.86 7.32
N ASP A 116 24.11 -1.96 6.95
CA ASP A 116 24.32 -0.86 5.99
C ASP A 116 24.54 0.51 6.66
N GLY A 117 24.86 0.54 7.96
CA GLY A 117 25.47 1.71 8.62
C GLY A 117 24.57 2.92 8.91
N GLY A 118 23.28 2.88 8.57
CA GLY A 118 22.34 4.00 8.77
C GLY A 118 21.36 3.78 9.94
N GLY A 119 21.84 3.74 11.18
CA GLY A 119 20.99 3.49 12.35
C GLY A 119 19.99 4.63 12.66
N GLY A 120 18.69 4.33 12.55
CA GLY A 120 17.53 4.71 13.39
C GLY A 120 17.24 6.17 13.80
N ARG A 121 18.23 7.04 13.89
CA ARG A 121 18.10 8.44 14.38
C ARG A 121 17.95 9.45 13.23
N GLY A 122 18.20 9.03 11.99
CA GLY A 122 18.07 9.86 10.79
C GLY A 122 16.67 9.86 10.16
N GLU A 123 15.85 8.82 10.37
CA GLU A 123 14.52 8.71 9.75
C GLU A 123 13.52 9.78 10.24
N GLU A 124 13.65 10.23 11.49
CA GLU A 124 12.76 11.25 12.08
C GLU A 124 13.19 12.68 11.74
N ALA A 125 14.45 12.87 11.34
CA ALA A 125 15.01 14.15 10.92
C ALA A 125 14.85 14.41 9.41
N ALA A 126 14.58 13.36 8.63
CA ALA A 126 14.37 13.46 7.20
C ALA A 126 13.09 14.26 6.87
N SER A 127 13.17 15.04 5.78
CA SER A 127 12.02 15.76 5.20
C SER A 127 10.79 14.86 5.08
N LEU A 128 9.61 15.43 5.36
CA LEU A 128 8.33 14.73 5.23
C LEU A 128 8.11 14.20 3.82
N ALA A 129 8.53 14.96 2.81
CA ALA A 129 8.45 14.57 1.41
C ALA A 129 9.37 13.37 1.10
N VAL A 130 10.58 13.33 1.66
CA VAL A 130 11.47 12.16 1.54
C VAL A 130 10.85 10.91 2.18
N ARG A 131 10.26 11.06 3.37
CA ARG A 131 9.63 9.96 4.09
C ARG A 131 8.44 9.39 3.32
N VAL A 132 7.60 10.23 2.71
CA VAL A 132 6.46 9.75 1.92
C VAL A 132 6.92 9.01 0.65
N THR A 133 7.93 9.54 -0.05
CA THR A 133 8.50 8.94 -1.27
C THR A 133 9.07 7.54 -1.01
N ARG A 134 9.90 7.39 0.04
CA ARG A 134 10.47 6.09 0.43
C ARG A 134 9.41 5.03 0.72
N LEU A 135 8.32 5.42 1.39
CA LEU A 135 7.21 4.51 1.64
C LEU A 135 6.48 4.14 0.35
N GLN A 136 6.31 5.09 -0.58
CA GLN A 136 5.75 4.80 -1.90
C GLN A 136 6.65 3.82 -2.68
N HIS A 137 7.98 3.99 -2.66
CA HIS A 137 8.95 3.05 -3.27
C HIS A 137 8.79 1.62 -2.73
N LYS A 138 8.71 1.48 -1.40
CA LYS A 138 8.47 0.18 -0.74
C LYS A 138 7.18 -0.47 -1.24
N SER A 139 6.08 0.28 -1.26
CA SER A 139 4.78 -0.23 -1.70
C SER A 139 4.78 -0.66 -3.18
N MET A 140 5.32 0.17 -4.07
CA MET A 140 5.42 -0.15 -5.51
C MET A 140 6.28 -1.38 -5.74
N THR A 141 7.42 -1.47 -5.05
CA THR A 141 8.33 -2.63 -5.14
C THR A 141 7.61 -3.91 -4.72
N TRP A 142 6.88 -3.88 -3.61
CA TRP A 142 6.12 -5.03 -3.13
C TRP A 142 5.04 -5.49 -4.13
N HIS A 143 4.27 -4.55 -4.69
CA HIS A 143 3.25 -4.85 -5.68
C HIS A 143 3.86 -5.44 -6.95
N LEU A 144 4.94 -4.86 -7.44
CA LEU A 144 5.63 -5.31 -8.65
C LEU A 144 6.22 -6.71 -8.47
N GLU A 145 6.81 -7.01 -7.31
CA GLU A 145 7.28 -8.35 -6.95
C GLU A 145 6.17 -9.39 -6.96
N ARG A 146 4.98 -9.05 -6.46
CA ARG A 146 3.83 -9.96 -6.49
C ARG A 146 3.29 -10.15 -7.89
N MET A 147 3.27 -9.09 -8.70
CA MET A 147 2.88 -9.18 -10.10
C MET A 147 3.83 -10.09 -10.89
N VAL A 148 5.14 -10.02 -10.63
CA VAL A 148 6.14 -10.94 -11.21
C VAL A 148 5.87 -12.38 -10.78
N ARG A 149 5.74 -12.64 -9.47
CA ARG A 149 5.45 -13.99 -8.95
C ARG A 149 4.15 -14.56 -9.51
N TRP A 150 3.11 -13.74 -9.63
CA TRP A 150 1.83 -14.17 -10.20
C TRP A 150 1.96 -14.47 -11.69
N ALA A 151 2.71 -13.69 -12.45
CA ALA A 151 2.98 -13.97 -13.87
C ALA A 151 3.78 -15.27 -14.06
N GLU A 152 4.78 -15.54 -13.21
CA GLU A 152 5.54 -16.79 -13.24
C GLU A 152 4.68 -18.02 -12.92
N ASP A 153 3.79 -17.89 -11.93
CA ASP A 153 2.84 -18.94 -11.59
C ASP A 153 1.84 -19.21 -12.73
N LEU A 154 1.33 -18.15 -13.38
CA LEU A 154 0.50 -18.28 -14.58
C LEU A 154 1.24 -19.02 -15.71
N VAL A 155 2.52 -18.71 -15.94
CA VAL A 155 3.37 -19.42 -16.91
C VAL A 155 3.52 -20.89 -16.53
N THR A 156 3.81 -21.17 -15.25
CA THR A 156 4.07 -22.53 -14.74
C THR A 156 2.83 -23.42 -14.88
N ARG A 157 1.64 -22.88 -14.59
CA ARG A 157 0.35 -23.58 -14.76
C ARG A 157 -0.16 -23.57 -16.20
N GLY A 158 0.52 -22.88 -17.11
CA GLY A 158 0.06 -22.63 -18.48
C GLY A 158 -1.27 -21.89 -18.55
N GLY A 159 -1.64 -21.13 -17.51
CA GLY A 159 -2.85 -20.30 -17.43
C GLY A 159 -4.19 -21.02 -17.62
N THR A 160 -4.23 -22.35 -17.45
CA THR A 160 -5.45 -23.15 -17.74
C THR A 160 -6.15 -23.70 -16.50
N ARG A 161 -5.47 -23.74 -15.35
CA ARG A 161 -6.00 -24.26 -14.08
C ARG A 161 -6.04 -23.13 -13.06
N ALA A 162 -7.19 -22.77 -12.52
CA ALA A 162 -7.27 -21.75 -11.47
C ALA A 162 -6.57 -22.21 -10.18
N VAL A 163 -5.95 -21.28 -9.44
CA VAL A 163 -5.27 -21.56 -8.16
C VAL A 163 -6.25 -21.95 -7.06
N ASP A 164 -7.40 -21.28 -7.00
CA ASP A 164 -8.42 -21.49 -5.98
C ASP A 164 -9.82 -21.44 -6.64
N PRO A 165 -10.68 -22.45 -6.44
CA PRO A 165 -12.09 -22.41 -6.85
C PRO A 165 -12.85 -21.15 -6.40
N LYS A 166 -12.47 -20.53 -5.27
CA LYS A 166 -13.03 -19.26 -4.77
C LYS A 166 -12.60 -18.05 -5.59
N VAL A 167 -11.46 -18.12 -6.28
CA VAL A 167 -10.94 -17.05 -7.16
C VAL A 167 -11.68 -17.04 -8.51
N GLY A 168 -12.28 -18.16 -8.90
CA GLY A 168 -13.10 -18.32 -10.10
C GLY A 168 -12.38 -19.07 -11.21
N THR A 169 -12.75 -18.80 -12.45
CA THR A 169 -12.09 -19.42 -13.62
C THR A 169 -10.73 -18.78 -13.89
N TRP A 170 -9.87 -19.44 -14.68
CA TRP A 170 -8.59 -18.86 -15.10
C TRP A 170 -8.75 -17.52 -15.82
N LYS A 171 -9.84 -17.32 -16.59
CA LYS A 171 -10.14 -16.03 -17.22
C LYS A 171 -10.39 -14.93 -16.18
N MET A 172 -11.11 -15.26 -15.10
CA MET A 172 -11.32 -14.32 -14.00
C MET A 172 -10.01 -13.99 -13.29
N GLU A 173 -9.09 -14.96 -13.19
CA GLU A 173 -7.76 -14.75 -12.64
C GLU A 173 -6.96 -13.74 -13.48
N VAL A 174 -6.92 -13.89 -14.80
CA VAL A 174 -6.24 -12.95 -15.71
C VAL A 174 -6.87 -11.55 -15.64
N VAL A 175 -8.20 -11.44 -15.58
CA VAL A 175 -8.87 -10.13 -15.43
C VAL A 175 -8.51 -9.47 -14.10
N LYS A 176 -8.36 -10.24 -13.02
CA LYS A 176 -7.91 -9.71 -11.73
C LYS A 176 -6.45 -9.26 -11.80
N PHE A 177 -5.59 -10.05 -12.45
CA PHE A 177 -4.21 -9.68 -12.70
C PHE A 177 -4.12 -8.34 -13.44
N GLY A 178 -4.88 -8.18 -14.53
CA GLY A 178 -4.91 -6.93 -15.28
C GLY A 178 -5.43 -5.74 -14.49
N ARG A 179 -6.46 -5.93 -13.66
CA ARG A 179 -6.95 -4.90 -12.75
C ARG A 179 -5.88 -4.45 -11.75
N ARG A 180 -5.19 -5.40 -11.10
CA ARG A 180 -4.11 -5.12 -10.15
C ARG A 180 -2.93 -4.41 -10.83
N TYR A 181 -2.56 -4.83 -12.04
CA TYR A 181 -1.56 -4.12 -12.84
C TYR A 181 -1.97 -2.67 -13.15
N CYS A 182 -3.24 -2.43 -13.50
CA CYS A 182 -3.71 -1.08 -13.78
C CYS A 182 -3.67 -0.17 -12.55
N GLN A 183 -3.95 -0.70 -11.36
CA GLN A 183 -3.82 0.04 -10.10
C GLN A 183 -2.35 0.40 -9.82
N LEU A 184 -1.44 -0.57 -9.99
CA LEU A 184 0.00 -0.34 -9.85
C LEU A 184 0.51 0.70 -10.85
N LEU A 185 0.15 0.56 -12.13
CA LEU A 185 0.53 1.51 -13.18
C LEU A 185 0.07 2.93 -12.84
N GLU A 186 -1.18 3.09 -12.40
CA GLU A 186 -1.71 4.40 -12.03
C GLU A 186 -0.94 5.01 -10.86
N MET A 187 -0.65 4.22 -9.82
CA MET A 187 0.14 4.66 -8.67
C MET A 187 1.56 5.09 -9.09
N MET A 188 2.25 4.30 -9.91
CA MET A 188 3.58 4.62 -10.41
C MET A 188 3.58 5.90 -11.27
N MET A 189 2.53 6.11 -12.08
CA MET A 189 2.40 7.33 -12.88
C MET A 189 2.14 8.58 -12.03
N GLU A 190 1.31 8.49 -11.00
CA GLU A 190 1.09 9.60 -10.08
C GLU A 190 2.34 9.90 -9.25
N HIS A 191 3.09 8.86 -8.87
CA HIS A 191 4.34 8.99 -8.14
C HIS A 191 5.39 9.74 -8.96
N ALA A 192 5.67 9.29 -10.19
CA ALA A 192 6.59 9.99 -11.09
C ALA A 192 6.16 11.45 -11.34
N GLN A 193 4.86 11.73 -11.46
CA GLN A 193 4.36 13.10 -11.58
C GLN A 193 4.54 13.92 -10.31
N MET A 194 4.39 13.31 -9.13
CA MET A 194 4.63 13.96 -7.85
C MET A 194 6.09 14.36 -7.72
N GLU A 195 7.02 13.48 -8.08
CA GLU A 195 8.43 13.78 -8.06
C GLU A 195 8.78 14.91 -9.02
N GLU A 196 8.30 14.82 -10.26
CA GLU A 196 8.54 15.84 -11.29
C GLU A 196 7.96 17.21 -10.95
N ARG A 197 6.86 17.27 -10.21
CA ARG A 197 6.16 18.53 -9.90
C ARG A 197 6.46 19.09 -8.52
N VAL A 198 6.92 18.27 -7.60
CA VAL A 198 7.15 18.66 -6.20
C VAL A 198 8.61 18.50 -5.84
N LEU A 199 9.18 17.29 -5.93
CA LEU A 199 10.54 17.03 -5.43
C LEU A 199 11.62 17.59 -6.36
N PHE A 200 11.54 17.28 -7.65
CA PHE A 200 12.55 17.66 -8.63
C PHE A 200 12.74 19.17 -8.77
N PRO A 201 11.67 20.01 -8.73
CA PRO A 201 11.85 21.45 -8.65
C PRO A 201 12.61 21.90 -7.40
N ILE A 202 12.46 21.21 -6.27
CA ILE A 202 13.19 21.54 -5.04
C ILE A 202 14.68 21.19 -5.20
N PHE A 203 15.01 20.04 -5.78
CA PHE A 203 16.40 19.68 -6.08
C PHE A 203 17.04 20.63 -7.09
N ASP A 204 16.29 21.05 -8.11
CA ASP A 204 16.77 21.97 -9.14
C ASP A 204 17.08 23.39 -8.58
N ILE A 205 16.61 23.73 -7.37
CA ILE A 205 17.03 24.94 -6.63
C ILE A 205 18.47 24.78 -6.12
N ALA A 206 18.82 23.60 -5.61
CA ALA A 206 20.15 23.32 -5.08
C ALA A 206 21.20 23.22 -6.20
N ASP A 207 20.91 22.43 -7.24
CA ASP A 207 21.73 22.39 -8.45
C ASP A 207 20.89 21.99 -9.68
N ARG A 208 21.07 22.74 -10.76
CA ARG A 208 20.29 22.56 -11.98
C ARG A 208 20.67 21.26 -12.66
N GLY A 209 19.71 20.34 -12.73
CA GLY A 209 19.86 19.10 -13.48
C GLY A 209 20.16 17.88 -12.62
N LEU A 210 20.17 17.99 -11.29
CA LEU A 210 20.22 16.84 -10.38
C LEU A 210 19.12 15.81 -10.69
N SER A 211 17.92 16.30 -11.02
CA SER A 211 16.77 15.47 -11.35
C SER A 211 16.69 15.01 -12.80
N LYS A 212 17.68 15.35 -13.65
CA LYS A 212 17.58 15.13 -15.10
C LYS A 212 17.57 13.64 -15.47
N ALA A 213 18.41 12.83 -14.84
CA ALA A 213 18.50 11.40 -15.12
C ALA A 213 17.19 10.68 -14.77
N ALA A 214 16.66 10.93 -13.57
CA ALA A 214 15.37 10.38 -13.11
C ALA A 214 14.20 10.78 -14.04
N LYS A 215 14.13 12.04 -14.48
CA LYS A 215 13.13 12.50 -15.48
C LYS A 215 13.25 11.74 -16.81
N GLU A 216 14.46 11.49 -17.29
CA GLU A 216 14.67 10.72 -18.51
C GLU A 216 14.31 9.24 -18.32
N GLU A 217 14.46 8.69 -17.13
CA GLU A 217 14.03 7.34 -16.77
C GLU A 217 12.51 7.20 -16.81
N HIS A 218 11.78 8.11 -16.18
CA HIS A 218 10.32 8.16 -16.25
C HIS A 218 9.82 8.13 -17.70
N ALA A 219 10.44 8.93 -18.58
CA ALA A 219 10.10 8.99 -19.99
C ALA A 219 10.41 7.67 -20.74
N ARG A 220 11.48 6.96 -20.37
CA ARG A 220 11.87 5.67 -20.97
C ARG A 220 10.98 4.52 -20.48
N ASP A 221 10.55 4.55 -19.23
CA ASP A 221 9.83 3.45 -18.59
C ASP A 221 8.33 3.46 -18.91
N LEU A 222 7.74 4.63 -19.15
CA LEU A 222 6.32 4.75 -19.50
C LEU A 222 5.91 3.89 -20.73
N PRO A 223 6.64 3.90 -21.87
CA PRO A 223 6.37 2.98 -22.98
C PRO A 223 6.45 1.49 -22.60
N ILE A 224 7.37 1.11 -21.71
CA ILE A 224 7.54 -0.27 -21.25
C ILE A 224 6.30 -0.71 -20.46
N MET A 225 5.87 0.13 -19.50
CA MET A 225 4.70 -0.14 -18.69
C MET A 225 3.41 -0.24 -19.51
N ASN A 226 3.25 0.63 -20.52
CA ASN A 226 2.13 0.56 -21.46
C ASN A 226 2.20 -0.70 -22.33
N GLY A 227 3.40 -1.11 -22.78
CA GLY A 227 3.58 -2.36 -23.52
C GLY A 227 3.12 -3.59 -22.71
N ILE A 228 3.45 -3.65 -21.42
CA ILE A 228 2.99 -4.72 -20.52
C ILE A 228 1.45 -4.71 -20.41
N LYS A 229 0.82 -3.53 -20.30
CA LYS A 229 -0.65 -3.41 -20.28
C LYS A 229 -1.29 -4.02 -21.52
N GLU A 230 -0.73 -3.76 -22.70
CA GLU A 230 -1.23 -4.33 -23.96
C GLU A 230 -1.01 -5.84 -24.07
N ILE A 231 0.10 -6.35 -23.52
CA ILE A 231 0.34 -7.80 -23.42
C ILE A 231 -0.74 -8.44 -22.53
N ILE A 232 -1.07 -7.85 -21.38
CA ILE A 232 -2.11 -8.36 -20.48
C ILE A 232 -3.47 -8.45 -21.20
N LYS A 233 -3.88 -7.38 -21.90
CA LYS A 233 -5.11 -7.39 -22.71
C LYS A 233 -5.09 -8.50 -23.78
N SER A 234 -3.93 -8.78 -24.35
CA SER A 234 -3.76 -9.87 -25.32
C SER A 234 -3.96 -11.24 -24.65
N VAL A 235 -3.40 -11.46 -23.45
CA VAL A 235 -3.63 -12.69 -22.68
C VAL A 235 -5.12 -12.89 -22.35
N GLU A 236 -5.85 -11.83 -22.04
CA GLU A 236 -7.29 -11.90 -21.71
C GLU A 236 -8.16 -12.43 -22.86
N VAL A 237 -7.79 -12.13 -24.11
CA VAL A 237 -8.59 -12.47 -25.31
C VAL A 237 -8.16 -13.76 -25.99
N LEU A 238 -6.90 -14.17 -25.82
CA LEU A 238 -6.35 -15.36 -26.47
C LEU A 238 -6.99 -16.66 -25.94
N ASP A 239 -7.12 -17.66 -26.83
CA ASP A 239 -7.51 -19.01 -26.41
C ASP A 239 -6.35 -19.67 -25.66
N SER A 240 -6.60 -20.05 -24.40
CA SER A 240 -5.66 -20.79 -23.55
C SER A 240 -5.08 -22.07 -24.18
N ARG A 241 -5.74 -22.66 -25.19
CA ARG A 241 -5.25 -23.84 -25.91
C ARG A 241 -4.30 -23.50 -27.07
N SER A 242 -4.20 -22.24 -27.44
CA SER A 242 -3.32 -21.75 -28.50
C SER A 242 -1.86 -21.74 -28.04
N PRO A 243 -0.90 -22.15 -28.91
CA PRO A 243 0.53 -21.94 -28.65
C PRO A 243 0.87 -20.48 -28.33
N ASN A 244 0.19 -19.54 -28.99
CA ASN A 244 0.42 -18.10 -28.83
C ASN A 244 0.07 -17.62 -27.41
N TYR A 245 -0.85 -18.29 -26.71
CA TYR A 245 -1.21 -17.93 -25.33
C TYR A 245 -0.02 -18.15 -24.38
N ARG A 246 0.65 -19.31 -24.49
CA ARG A 246 1.82 -19.64 -23.67
C ARG A 246 3.00 -18.72 -23.94
N GLU A 247 3.26 -18.43 -25.22
CA GLU A 247 4.30 -17.48 -25.61
C GLU A 247 4.01 -16.07 -25.08
N THR A 248 2.76 -15.62 -25.16
CA THR A 248 2.34 -14.30 -24.64
C THR A 248 2.47 -14.21 -23.12
N LEU A 249 2.13 -15.27 -22.38
CA LEU A 249 2.38 -15.35 -20.93
C LEU A 249 3.87 -15.31 -20.59
N HIS A 250 4.70 -16.00 -21.36
CA HIS A 250 6.15 -15.96 -21.17
C HIS A 250 6.72 -14.56 -21.43
N ASN A 251 6.29 -13.91 -22.50
CA ASN A 251 6.63 -12.52 -22.81
C ASN A 251 6.19 -11.56 -21.68
N LEU A 252 4.97 -11.72 -21.17
CA LEU A 252 4.47 -10.95 -20.03
C LEU A 252 5.38 -11.09 -18.80
N SER A 253 5.70 -12.33 -18.42
CA SER A 253 6.57 -12.61 -17.27
C SER A 253 7.97 -11.99 -17.45
N THR A 254 8.58 -12.15 -18.63
CA THR A 254 9.89 -11.56 -18.95
C THR A 254 9.86 -10.04 -18.87
N ARG A 255 8.84 -9.40 -19.46
CA ARG A 255 8.70 -7.93 -19.43
C ARG A 255 8.50 -7.39 -18.02
N LEU A 256 7.70 -8.08 -17.20
CA LEU A 256 7.51 -7.70 -15.79
C LEU A 256 8.80 -7.82 -14.97
N LYS A 257 9.60 -8.88 -15.21
CA LYS A 257 10.93 -9.01 -14.57
C LYS A 257 11.88 -7.89 -14.97
N SER A 258 11.90 -7.53 -16.26
CA SER A 258 12.70 -6.39 -16.73
C SER A 258 12.24 -5.08 -16.07
N LEU A 259 10.92 -4.82 -16.03
CA LEU A 259 10.39 -3.63 -15.36
C LEU A 259 10.73 -3.61 -13.87
N GLN A 260 10.62 -4.75 -13.19
CA GLN A 260 11.02 -4.90 -11.79
C GLN A 260 12.49 -4.52 -11.56
N GLY A 261 13.39 -5.00 -12.42
CA GLY A 261 14.81 -4.64 -12.34
C GLY A 261 15.04 -3.14 -12.51
N LEU A 262 14.37 -2.52 -13.50
CA LEU A 262 14.46 -1.08 -13.75
C LEU A 262 13.94 -0.25 -12.56
N CYS A 263 12.75 -0.57 -12.05
CA CYS A 263 12.17 0.16 -10.91
C CYS A 263 13.02 0.03 -9.65
N LYS A 264 13.57 -1.16 -9.38
CA LYS A 264 14.46 -1.36 -8.22
C LYS A 264 15.73 -0.52 -8.31
N GLN A 265 16.32 -0.44 -9.50
CA GLN A 265 17.51 0.37 -9.72
C GLN A 265 17.18 1.86 -9.55
N HIS A 266 16.12 2.32 -10.20
CA HIS A 266 15.65 3.71 -10.13
C HIS A 266 15.36 4.16 -8.69
N PHE A 267 14.53 3.42 -7.95
CA PHE A 267 14.21 3.75 -6.56
C PHE A 267 15.45 3.72 -5.65
N MET A 268 16.40 2.82 -5.89
CA MET A 268 17.65 2.77 -5.13
C MET A 268 18.52 4.01 -5.39
N GLU A 269 18.66 4.40 -6.65
CA GLU A 269 19.41 5.62 -7.03
C GLU A 269 18.76 6.85 -6.39
N GLU A 270 17.43 6.96 -6.42
CA GLU A 270 16.74 8.06 -5.77
C GLU A 270 16.91 8.02 -4.24
N ASP A 271 16.69 6.88 -3.60
CA ASP A 271 16.72 6.74 -2.15
C ASP A 271 18.11 7.05 -1.54
N VAL A 272 19.17 6.72 -2.28
CA VAL A 272 20.57 6.81 -1.83
C VAL A 272 21.25 8.08 -2.33
N GLU A 273 20.99 8.52 -3.56
CA GLU A 273 21.71 9.64 -4.18
C GLU A 273 20.90 10.93 -4.19
N LEU A 274 19.60 10.86 -4.50
CA LEU A 274 18.79 12.07 -4.73
C LEU A 274 18.08 12.56 -3.47
N LEU A 275 17.30 11.70 -2.81
CA LEU A 275 16.48 12.07 -1.66
C LEU A 275 17.30 12.66 -0.49
N PRO A 276 18.51 12.17 -0.16
CA PRO A 276 19.33 12.77 0.90
C PRO A 276 19.73 14.23 0.61
N ILE A 277 19.74 14.66 -0.66
CA ILE A 277 20.02 16.06 -1.02
C ILE A 277 18.94 17.00 -0.48
N MET A 278 17.72 16.50 -0.22
CA MET A 278 16.64 17.30 0.36
C MET A 278 17.05 17.98 1.67
N GLU A 279 17.87 17.31 2.49
CA GLU A 279 18.38 17.88 3.74
C GLU A 279 19.33 19.05 3.48
N ALA A 280 20.14 18.97 2.41
CA ALA A 280 21.06 20.03 2.00
C ALA A 280 20.34 21.25 1.42
N VAL A 281 19.12 21.08 0.88
CA VAL A 281 18.29 22.21 0.42
C VAL A 281 17.86 23.09 1.60
N GLY A 282 17.76 22.52 2.81
CA GLY A 282 17.51 23.29 4.04
C GLY A 282 16.12 23.92 4.09
N LEU A 283 15.08 23.17 3.68
CA LEU A 283 13.69 23.64 3.74
C LEU A 283 13.30 24.05 5.16
N SER A 284 12.60 25.16 5.28
CA SER A 284 11.89 25.50 6.52
C SER A 284 10.80 24.47 6.81
N LYS A 285 10.37 24.41 8.08
CA LYS A 285 9.29 23.50 8.49
C LYS A 285 8.01 23.74 7.67
N GLU A 286 7.67 24.99 7.42
CA GLU A 286 6.48 25.38 6.67
C GLU A 286 6.56 24.95 5.20
N GLU A 287 7.75 25.03 4.60
CA GLU A 287 8.02 24.56 3.22
C GLU A 287 7.96 23.04 3.13
N ASP A 288 8.53 22.32 4.09
CA ASP A 288 8.48 20.84 4.11
C ASP A 288 7.05 20.30 4.30
N GLU A 289 6.28 20.91 5.21
CA GLU A 289 4.85 20.62 5.35
C GLU A 289 4.07 20.96 4.07
N SER A 290 4.42 22.06 3.40
CA SER A 290 3.78 22.43 2.14
C SER A 290 4.12 21.46 1.00
N ALA A 291 5.36 20.98 0.94
CA ALA A 291 5.80 19.99 -0.03
C ALA A 291 5.03 18.68 0.17
N LEU A 292 4.92 18.20 1.42
CA LEU A 292 4.11 17.02 1.75
C LEU A 292 2.66 17.17 1.27
N GLU A 293 2.03 18.31 1.51
CA GLU A 293 0.66 18.57 1.05
C GLU A 293 0.55 18.55 -0.47
N GLN A 294 1.52 19.11 -1.18
CA GLN A 294 1.55 19.05 -2.65
C GLN A 294 1.74 17.62 -3.14
N CYS A 295 2.53 16.78 -2.46
CA CYS A 295 2.63 15.36 -2.80
C CYS A 295 1.25 14.68 -2.77
N PHE A 296 0.45 14.95 -1.74
CA PHE A 296 -0.92 14.42 -1.64
C PHE A 296 -1.87 14.98 -2.70
N VAL A 297 -1.71 16.26 -3.09
CA VAL A 297 -2.51 16.88 -4.16
C VAL A 297 -2.21 16.26 -5.51
N VAL A 298 -0.93 16.10 -5.86
CA VAL A 298 -0.54 15.54 -7.15
C VAL A 298 -0.96 14.08 -7.27
N MET A 299 -0.86 13.32 -6.18
CA MET A 299 -1.24 11.91 -6.13
C MET A 299 -2.69 11.69 -5.65
N GLN A 300 -3.65 12.46 -6.17
CA GLN A 300 -5.03 12.44 -5.68
C GLN A 300 -5.70 11.06 -5.87
N GLY A 301 -5.42 10.34 -6.95
CA GLY A 301 -5.96 9.01 -7.19
C GLY A 301 -5.43 8.00 -6.17
N THR A 302 -4.12 8.07 -5.89
CA THR A 302 -3.40 7.28 -4.90
C THR A 302 -3.94 7.51 -3.50
N HIS A 303 -4.13 8.77 -3.09
CA HIS A 303 -4.65 9.11 -1.77
C HIS A 303 -6.17 9.09 -1.66
N GLY A 304 -6.85 8.81 -2.78
CA GLY A 304 -8.28 8.54 -2.85
C GLY A 304 -8.55 7.05 -2.99
N ARG A 305 -8.99 6.63 -4.19
CA ARG A 305 -9.46 5.27 -4.47
C ARG A 305 -8.40 4.18 -4.36
N LEU A 306 -7.11 4.53 -4.46
CA LEU A 306 -6.01 3.58 -4.41
C LEU A 306 -5.30 3.57 -3.05
N LEU A 307 -5.78 4.30 -2.03
CA LEU A 307 -5.04 4.42 -0.78
C LEU A 307 -4.87 3.06 -0.09
N LYS A 308 -5.92 2.24 -0.10
CA LYS A 308 -5.83 0.85 0.36
C LYS A 308 -4.83 0.02 -0.43
N PHE A 309 -4.77 0.22 -1.75
CA PHE A 309 -3.83 -0.48 -2.60
C PHE A 309 -2.39 -0.08 -2.22
N LEU A 310 -2.11 1.22 -2.04
CA LEU A 310 -0.83 1.69 -1.54
C LEU A 310 -0.49 1.06 -0.18
N LEU A 311 -1.40 1.12 0.80
CA LEU A 311 -1.15 0.60 2.15
C LEU A 311 -1.00 -0.93 2.19
N GLU A 312 -1.62 -1.67 1.26
CA GLU A 312 -1.45 -3.12 1.10
C GLU A 312 0.00 -3.51 0.74
N GLY A 313 0.75 -2.61 0.10
CA GLY A 313 2.16 -2.83 -0.25
C GLY A 313 3.16 -2.52 0.85
N LEU A 314 2.69 -2.08 2.03
CA LEU A 314 3.53 -1.69 3.15
C LEU A 314 3.47 -2.73 4.28
N SER A 315 4.60 -2.88 4.99
CA SER A 315 4.56 -3.54 6.29
C SER A 315 3.63 -2.79 7.23
N PRO A 316 3.09 -3.42 8.29
CA PRO A 316 2.17 -2.72 9.18
C PRO A 316 2.77 -1.46 9.79
N HIS A 317 4.03 -1.51 10.20
CA HIS A 317 4.74 -0.35 10.74
C HIS A 317 4.91 0.76 9.69
N ASP A 318 5.29 0.42 8.46
CA ASP A 318 5.44 1.41 7.37
C ASP A 318 4.09 2.02 6.97
N ALA A 319 3.03 1.23 6.93
CA ALA A 319 1.67 1.73 6.73
C ALA A 319 1.28 2.69 7.86
N MET A 320 1.68 2.39 9.10
CA MET A 320 1.44 3.27 10.22
C MET A 320 2.17 4.61 10.09
N LYS A 321 3.43 4.60 9.66
CA LYS A 321 4.21 5.80 9.33
C LYS A 321 3.54 6.60 8.21
N TYR A 322 2.96 5.93 7.22
CA TYR A 322 2.24 6.61 6.13
C TYR A 322 0.98 7.32 6.63
N LEU A 323 0.22 6.67 7.52
CA LEU A 323 -0.95 7.27 8.15
C LEU A 323 -0.57 8.45 9.06
N ASP A 324 0.56 8.38 9.77
CA ASP A 324 1.11 9.52 10.52
C ASP A 324 1.36 10.71 9.58
N LEU A 325 2.00 10.49 8.41
CA LEU A 325 2.21 11.55 7.43
C LEU A 325 0.91 12.16 6.91
N ILE A 326 -0.12 11.34 6.64
CA ILE A 326 -1.45 11.83 6.28
C ILE A 326 -2.02 12.74 7.38
N SER A 327 -1.83 12.37 8.66
CA SER A 327 -2.32 13.15 9.80
C SER A 327 -1.61 14.51 9.98
N MET A 328 -0.45 14.69 9.35
CA MET A 328 0.29 15.96 9.35
C MET A 328 -0.21 16.95 8.28
N CYS A 329 -1.17 16.57 7.43
CA CYS A 329 -1.79 17.46 6.46
C CYS A 329 -2.61 18.55 7.16
N ARG A 330 -2.34 19.84 6.86
CA ARG A 330 -3.03 20.98 7.51
C ARG A 330 -4.44 21.18 6.97
N ASP A 331 -4.71 20.73 5.73
CA ASP A 331 -6.06 20.65 5.17
C ASP A 331 -6.84 19.52 5.87
N LYS A 332 -7.60 19.92 6.90
CA LYS A 332 -8.37 18.99 7.72
C LYS A 332 -9.39 18.20 6.92
N GLU A 333 -10.05 18.80 5.93
CA GLU A 333 -11.05 18.10 5.12
C GLU A 333 -10.39 17.00 4.27
N ARG A 334 -9.24 17.31 3.68
CA ARG A 334 -8.45 16.34 2.92
C ARG A 334 -7.88 15.24 3.79
N MET A 335 -7.31 15.58 4.94
CA MET A 335 -6.83 14.61 5.93
C MET A 335 -7.95 13.64 6.30
N GLU A 336 -9.12 14.14 6.70
CA GLU A 336 -10.26 13.30 7.08
C GLU A 336 -10.78 12.45 5.91
N TYR A 337 -10.73 12.98 4.68
CA TYR A 337 -11.07 12.23 3.48
C TYR A 337 -10.09 11.06 3.25
N MET A 338 -8.77 11.32 3.27
CA MET A 338 -7.76 10.28 3.10
C MET A 338 -7.87 9.21 4.19
N LEU A 339 -8.00 9.60 5.46
CA LEU A 339 -8.15 8.64 6.57
C LEU A 339 -9.40 7.75 6.41
N ARG A 340 -10.47 8.26 5.81
CA ARG A 340 -11.66 7.48 5.50
C ARG A 340 -11.39 6.47 4.38
N MET A 341 -10.70 6.89 3.33
CA MET A 341 -10.32 6.02 2.20
C MET A 341 -9.39 4.89 2.60
N ALA A 342 -8.58 5.04 3.66
CA ALA A 342 -7.76 3.95 4.20
C ALA A 342 -8.59 2.78 4.74
N VAL A 343 -9.89 3.02 5.01
CA VAL A 343 -10.79 2.07 5.69
C VAL A 343 -11.94 1.60 4.79
N GLU A 344 -12.44 2.44 3.90
CA GLU A 344 -13.53 2.15 2.94
C GLU A 344 -13.09 1.35 1.73
#